data_AF-A0A3C1YAU4-F1
#
_entry.id   AF-A0A3C1YAU4-F1
#
_cell.length_a   1.000
_cell.length_b   1.000
_cell.length_c   1.000
_cell.angle_alpha   90.00
_cell.angle_beta   90.00
_cell.angle_gamma   90.00
#
_symmetry.space_group_name_H-M   'P 1'
#
loop_
_entity.id
_entity.type
_entity.pdbx_description
1 polymer ?
#
loop_
_entity_poly.entity_id
_entity_poly.type
_entity_poly.pdbx_seq_one_letter_code
_entity_poly.pdbx_strand_id
1 'polypeptide(L)' 'MPKNRTFKFKDGEEIKEVTAMGWKKAVKSFQGGAKATETVVSWVGKKGKEMTKIIKLPIGRSKKVGK' A
#
# COMPACT_ATOMS: atom_id res chain seq x y z
N MET A 1 17.55 11.44 6.36
CA MET A 1 16.13 11.29 6.78
C MET A 1 15.42 10.30 5.88
N PRO A 2 14.71 9.30 6.42
CA PRO A 2 13.81 8.53 5.59
C PRO A 2 12.64 9.44 5.21
N LYS A 3 12.63 9.89 3.95
CA LYS A 3 11.51 10.69 3.43
C LYS A 3 10.26 9.80 3.42
N ASN A 4 9.34 10.07 4.34
CA ASN A 4 7.97 9.58 4.28
C ASN A 4 7.40 9.93 2.90
N ARG A 5 6.71 8.98 2.28
CA ARG A 5 6.03 9.15 1.00
C ARG A 5 4.56 8.87 1.19
N THR A 6 3.74 9.67 0.53
CA THR A 6 2.29 9.46 0.48
C THR A 6 2.00 8.45 -0.62
N PHE A 7 1.29 7.38 -0.25
CA PHE A 7 0.82 6.35 -1.15
C PHE A 7 -0.70 6.48 -1.24
N LYS A 8 -1.23 6.71 -2.43
CA LYS A 8 -2.67 6.73 -2.69
C LYS A 8 -3.10 5.34 -3.10
N PHE A 9 -4.00 4.75 -2.34
CA PHE A 9 -4.62 3.46 -2.63
C PHE A 9 -6.00 3.71 -3.21
N LYS A 10 -6.26 3.15 -4.39
CA LYS A 10 -7.57 3.21 -5.05
C LYS A 10 -8.19 1.81 -4.99
N ASP A 11 -9.28 1.70 -4.25
CA ASP A 11 -10.07 0.48 -4.10
C ASP A 11 -11.50 0.78 -4.58
N GLY A 12 -11.73 0.54 -5.89
CA GLY A 12 -12.97 0.93 -6.56
C GLY A 12 -13.22 2.45 -6.50
N GLU A 13 -14.07 2.86 -5.57
CA GLU A 13 -14.50 4.24 -5.29
C GLU A 13 -13.73 4.90 -4.15
N GLU A 14 -13.12 4.13 -3.25
CA GLU A 14 -12.44 4.68 -2.07
C GLU A 14 -10.97 4.99 -2.38
N ILE A 15 -10.58 6.26 -2.19
CA ILE A 15 -9.19 6.71 -2.26
C ILE A 15 -8.67 6.84 -0.83
N LYS A 16 -7.82 5.91 -0.40
CA LYS A 16 -7.16 5.97 0.91
C LYS A 16 -5.71 6.44 0.74
N GLU A 17 -5.35 7.51 1.43
CA GLU A 17 -3.98 8.01 1.44
C GLU A 17 -3.24 7.48 2.68
N VAL A 18 -2.11 6.80 2.48
CA VAL A 18 -1.29 6.28 3.57
C VAL A 18 0.11 6.84 3.44
N THR A 19 0.56 7.54 4.48
CA THR A 19 1.93 8.07 4.56
C THR A 19 2.84 7.03 5.21
N ALA A 20 3.80 6.51 4.46
CA ALA A 20 4.75 5.51 4.97
C ALA A 20 6.16 5.72 4.38
N MET A 21 7.17 5.08 4.98
CA MET A 21 8.54 5.17 4.46
C MET A 21 8.77 4.37 3.17
N GLY A 22 7.88 3.43 2.85
CA GLY A 22 8.01 2.57 1.68
C GLY A 22 6.72 1.84 1.34
N TRP A 23 6.61 1.43 0.07
CA TRP A 23 5.39 0.87 -0.50
C TRP A 23 4.90 -0.36 0.28
N LYS A 24 5.79 -1.28 0.62
CA LYS A 24 5.45 -2.53 1.33
C LYS A 24 4.87 -2.27 2.73
N LYS A 25 5.31 -1.20 3.41
CA LYS A 25 4.72 -0.79 4.71
C LYS A 25 3.36 -0.13 4.50
N ALA A 26 3.23 0.73 3.49
CA ALA A 26 1.96 1.36 3.15
C ALA A 26 0.88 0.31 2.85
N VAL A 27 1.21 -0.70 2.02
CA VAL A 27 0.25 -1.76 1.67
C VAL A 27 -0.11 -2.62 2.88
N LYS A 28 0.86 -2.93 3.75
CA LYS A 28 0.57 -3.65 5.00
C LYS A 28 -0.33 -2.86 5.95
N SER A 29 -0.22 -1.53 5.97
CA SER A 29 -1.11 -0.68 6.76
C SER A 29 -2.51 -0.65 6.14
N PHE A 30 -2.59 -0.55 4.81
CA PHE A 30 -3.85 -0.56 4.06
C PHE A 30 -4.61 -1.89 4.21
N GLN A 31 -3.93 -3.03 4.08
CA GLN A 31 -4.56 -4.36 4.20
C GLN A 31 -5.10 -4.67 5.60
N GLY A 32 -4.65 -3.96 6.64
CA GLY A 32 -5.17 -4.14 8.00
C GLY A 32 -6.60 -3.63 8.16
N GLY A 33 -7.04 -2.70 7.30
CA GLY A 33 -8.38 -2.11 7.32
C GLY A 33 -9.22 -2.35 6.06
N ALA A 34 -8.62 -2.87 4.98
CA ALA A 34 -9.31 -3.11 3.72
C ALA A 34 -9.62 -4.60 3.54
N LYS A 35 -10.87 -4.93 3.14
CA LYS A 35 -11.28 -6.27 2.69
C LYS A 35 -11.03 -6.51 1.19
N ALA A 36 -10.40 -5.55 0.52
CA ALA A 36 -10.13 -5.58 -0.91
C ALA A 36 -9.26 -6.78 -1.31
N THR A 37 -9.62 -7.44 -2.39
CA THR A 37 -8.81 -8.50 -3.03
C THR A 37 -7.73 -7.92 -3.95
N GLU A 38 -7.97 -6.76 -4.54
CA GLU A 38 -7.02 -6.05 -5.40
C GLU A 38 -7.06 -4.54 -5.13
N THR A 39 -5.91 -3.87 -5.18
CA THR A 39 -5.83 -2.42 -4.99
C THR A 39 -4.76 -1.83 -5.88
N VAL A 40 -5.04 -0.64 -6.41
CA VAL A 40 -4.07 0.14 -7.18
C VAL A 40 -3.38 1.12 -6.24
N VAL A 41 -2.06 1.07 -6.16
CA VAL A 41 -1.30 2.04 -5.36
C VAL A 41 -0.50 2.96 -6.26
N SER A 42 -0.66 4.26 -6.08
CA SER A 42 0.05 5.32 -6.79
C SER A 42 0.89 6.14 -5.80
N TRP A 43 2.17 6.36 -6.11
CA TRP A 43 3.05 7.16 -5.26
C TRP A 43 4.14 7.87 -6.07
N VAL A 44 4.60 9.00 -5.53
CA VAL A 44 5.73 9.74 -6.09
C VAL A 44 7.04 9.14 -5.57
N GLY A 45 7.88 8.65 -6.47
CA GLY A 45 9.20 8.11 -6.18
C GLY A 45 10.23 9.17 -5.77
N LYS A 46 11.41 8.72 -5.32
CA LYS A 46 12.54 9.61 -4.93
C LYS A 46 12.97 10.60 -6.02
N LYS A 47 12.71 10.29 -7.30
CA LYS A 47 13.07 11.11 -8.47
C LYS A 47 11.88 11.90 -9.04
N GLY A 48 10.81 12.08 -8.27
CA GLY A 48 9.59 12.76 -8.76
C GLY A 48 8.75 11.96 -9.75
N LYS A 49 9.16 10.73 -10.09
CA LYS A 49 8.39 9.84 -10.97
C LYS A 49 7.17 9.29 -10.24
N GLU A 50 6.00 9.50 -10.81
CA GLU A 50 4.78 8.82 -10.41
C GLU A 50 4.89 7.33 -10.77
N MET A 51 4.72 6.48 -9.78
CA MET A 51 4.67 5.04 -9.95
C MET A 51 3.30 4.56 -9.52
N THR A 52 2.66 3.82 -10.43
CA THR A 52 1.39 3.14 -10.16
C THR A 52 1.62 1.64 -10.23
N LYS A 53 1.08 0.91 -9.27
CA LYS A 53 1.21 -0.55 -9.20
C LYS A 53 -0.10 -1.18 -8.75
N ILE A 54 -0.55 -2.16 -9.52
CA ILE A 54 -1.67 -3.02 -9.15
C ILE A 54 -1.14 -4.11 -8.23
N ILE A 55 -1.86 -4.35 -7.14
CA ILE A 55 -1.46 -5.26 -6.08
C ILE A 55 -2.64 -6.18 -5.77
N LYS A 56 -2.36 -7.48 -5.72
CA LYS A 56 -3.26 -8.46 -5.13
C LYS A 56 -3.04 -8.53 -3.63
N LEU A 57 -4.10 -8.41 -2.87
CA LEU A 57 -4.14 -8.51 -1.41
C LEU A 57 -4.66 -9.88 -1.00
N PRO A 58 -4.22 -10.44 0.14
CA PRO A 58 -3.26 -9.87 1.09
C PRO A 58 -1.80 -10.01 0.62
N ILE A 59 -0.97 -8.98 0.89
CA ILE A 59 0.49 -9.11 0.74
C ILE A 59 1.06 -9.72 2.02
N GLY A 60 1.51 -10.97 1.93
CA GLY A 60 2.25 -11.65 2.97
C GLY A 60 1.59 -12.95 3.39
N ARG A 61 1.85 -13.38 4.63
CA ARG A 61 1.32 -14.63 5.16
C ARG A 61 -0.11 -14.41 5.63
N SER A 62 -1.08 -15.06 4.99
CA SER A 62 -2.49 -15.01 5.42
C SER A 62 -2.72 -15.69 6.78
N LYS A 63 -1.82 -16.61 7.17
CA LYS A 63 -1.87 -17.31 8.46
C LYS A 63 -0.62 -17.02 9.28
N LYS A 64 -0.80 -16.66 10.54
CA LYS A 64 0.27 -16.57 11.54
C LYS A 64 0.76 -18.00 11.81
N VAL A 65 2.06 -18.27 11.69
CA VAL A 65 2.63 -19.56 12.07
C VAL A 65 3.25 -19.38 13.44
N GLY A 66 2.72 -20.12 14.42
CA GLY A 66 3.20 -20.15 15.80
C GLY A 66 2.22 -19.55 16.79
N LYS A 67 1.79 -20.38 17.75
CA LYS A 67 1.47 -19.96 19.11
C LYS A 67 2.79 -19.91 19.88
#